data_AF-A0A3A9C4U2-F1
#
_entry.id   AF-A0A3A9C4U2-F1
#
_cell.length_a   1.000
_cell.length_b   1.000
_cell.length_c   1.000
_cell.angle_alpha   90.00
_cell.angle_beta   90.00
_cell.angle_gamma   90.00
#
_symmetry.space_group_name_H-M   'P 1'
#
loop_
_entity.id
_entity.type
_entity.pdbx_description
1 polymer ?
#
loop_
_entity_poly.entity_id
_entity_poly.type
_entity_poly.pdbx_seq_one_letter_code
_entity_poly.pdbx_strand_id
1 'polypeptide(L)'
;MIVYDRLWKTMKAKDISQYRLIKYYKISAGQIGRLKENACVSTHTLDVLCTILNCAVEDIVEFRMDSTLASELGVDVSQDAVPSDPSLSSPKTEPQKIPRVSEDQEEDAPSGSF
;
A
#
# COMPACT_ATOMS: atom_id res chain seq x y z
N MET A 1 -18.03 4.00 -3.71
CA MET A 1 -17.26 3.46 -4.85
C MET A 1 -15.88 2.95 -4.42
N ILE A 2 -15.34 1.96 -5.13
CA ILE A 2 -13.96 1.48 -4.97
C ILE A 2 -13.07 2.15 -6.02
N VAL A 3 -11.90 2.67 -5.63
CA VAL A 3 -10.95 3.31 -6.54
C VAL A 3 -9.53 2.75 -6.37
N TYR A 4 -8.72 2.82 -7.43
CA TYR A 4 -7.38 2.23 -7.49
C TYR A 4 -6.25 3.26 -7.62
N ASP A 5 -6.46 4.51 -7.20
CA ASP A 5 -5.41 5.55 -7.23
C ASP A 5 -4.15 5.14 -6.45
N ARG A 6 -4.35 4.40 -5.36
CA ARG A 6 -3.28 3.89 -4.50
C ARG A 6 -2.40 2.86 -5.22
N LEU A 7 -2.98 2.02 -6.08
CA LEU A 7 -2.25 1.05 -6.89
C LEU A 7 -1.12 1.71 -7.68
N TRP A 8 -1.41 2.83 -8.36
CA TRP A 8 -0.41 3.51 -9.19
C TRP A 8 0.70 4.15 -8.36
N LYS A 9 0.36 4.67 -7.18
CA LYS A 9 1.35 5.20 -6.22
C LYS A 9 2.27 4.09 -5.72
N THR A 10 1.70 2.95 -5.34
CA THR A 10 2.45 1.77 -4.86
C THR A 10 3.33 1.18 -5.96
N MET A 11 2.83 1.07 -7.19
CA MET A 11 3.62 0.66 -8.35
C MET A 11 4.82 1.58 -8.59
N LYS A 12 4.62 2.91 -8.50
CA LYS A 12 5.70 3.89 -8.64
C LYS A 12 6.72 3.77 -7.50
N ALA A 13 6.26 3.61 -6.25
CA ALA A 13 7.15 3.45 -5.10
C ALA A 13 8.01 2.18 -5.16
N LYS A 14 7.50 1.12 -5.80
CA LYS A 14 8.19 -0.18 -5.95
C LYS A 14 8.89 -0.35 -7.30
N ASP A 15 8.97 0.70 -8.11
CA ASP A 15 9.57 0.71 -9.46
C ASP A 15 9.02 -0.39 -10.40
N ILE A 16 7.71 -0.66 -10.30
CA ILE A 16 7.00 -1.63 -11.14
C ILE A 16 6.16 -0.87 -12.17
N SER A 17 6.53 -1.01 -13.44
CA SER A 17 5.79 -0.42 -14.56
C SER A 17 4.57 -1.25 -14.98
N GLN A 18 3.59 -0.62 -15.62
CA GLN A 18 2.46 -1.33 -16.24
C GLN A 18 2.94 -2.34 -17.30
N TYR A 19 3.98 -2.00 -18.05
CA TYR A 19 4.62 -2.93 -18.98
C TYR A 19 5.11 -4.19 -18.27
N ARG A 20 5.70 -4.04 -17.06
CA ARG A 20 6.18 -5.19 -16.29
C ARG A 20 5.04 -6.13 -15.91
N LEU A 21 3.90 -5.57 -15.46
CA LEU A 21 2.67 -6.33 -15.18
C LEU A 21 2.17 -7.11 -16.40
N ILE A 22 2.16 -6.47 -17.57
CA ILE A 22 1.66 -7.10 -18.80
C ILE A 22 2.62 -8.17 -19.31
N LYS A 23 3.90 -7.85 -19.40
CA LYS A 23 4.89 -8.70 -20.09
C LYS A 23 5.31 -9.90 -19.25
N TYR A 24 5.57 -9.69 -17.95
CA TYR A 24 6.17 -10.71 -17.08
C TYR A 24 5.14 -11.40 -16.20
N TYR A 25 4.15 -10.66 -15.68
CA TYR A 25 3.12 -11.21 -14.80
C TYR A 25 1.82 -11.59 -15.51
N LYS A 26 1.78 -11.46 -16.85
CA LYS A 26 0.67 -11.89 -17.71
C LYS A 26 -0.68 -11.24 -17.38
N ILE A 27 -0.67 -10.08 -16.73
CA ILE A 27 -1.89 -9.28 -16.56
C ILE A 27 -2.26 -8.70 -17.92
N SER A 28 -3.50 -8.93 -18.37
CA SER A 28 -3.90 -8.43 -19.68
C SER A 28 -3.98 -6.90 -19.70
N ALA A 29 -3.69 -6.29 -20.85
CA ALA A 29 -3.85 -4.84 -21.02
C ALA A 29 -5.29 -4.37 -20.73
N GLY A 30 -6.30 -5.22 -21.01
CA GLY A 30 -7.69 -4.95 -20.66
C GLY A 30 -7.94 -4.89 -19.15
N GLN A 31 -7.29 -5.74 -18.34
CA GLN A 31 -7.37 -5.65 -16.87
C GLN A 31 -6.76 -4.34 -16.36
N ILE A 32 -5.63 -3.91 -16.93
CA ILE A 32 -5.03 -2.61 -16.60
C ILE A 32 -5.98 -1.45 -16.97
N GLY A 33 -6.66 -1.53 -18.12
CA GLY A 33 -7.68 -0.56 -18.53
C GLY A 33 -8.83 -0.45 -17.53
N ARG A 34 -9.40 -1.60 -17.12
CA ARG A 34 -10.46 -1.67 -16.11
C ARG A 34 -10.06 -1.03 -14.78
N LEU A 35 -8.82 -1.26 -14.33
CA LEU A 35 -8.29 -0.65 -13.11
C LEU A 35 -8.18 0.88 -13.25
N LYS A 36 -7.83 1.41 -14.43
CA LYS A 36 -7.79 2.87 -14.67
C LYS A 36 -9.19 3.49 -14.65
N GLU A 37 -10.20 2.75 -15.08
CA GLU A 37 -11.60 3.17 -15.09
C GLU A 37 -12.31 2.93 -13.75
N ASN A 38 -11.59 2.49 -12.71
CA ASN A 38 -12.16 2.10 -11.42
C ASN A 38 -13.27 1.05 -11.53
N ALA A 39 -13.21 0.18 -12.54
CA ALA A 39 -14.19 -0.89 -12.72
C ALA A 39 -14.02 -1.97 -11.64
N CYS A 40 -15.11 -2.69 -11.34
CA CYS A 40 -15.06 -3.83 -10.44
C CYS A 40 -14.11 -4.90 -11.00
N VAL A 41 -13.18 -5.35 -10.16
CA VAL A 41 -12.28 -6.48 -10.43
C VAL A 41 -12.54 -7.59 -9.41
N SER A 42 -12.09 -8.81 -9.70
CA SER A 42 -12.21 -9.91 -8.75
C SER A 42 -11.23 -9.75 -7.60
N THR A 43 -11.58 -10.28 -6.42
CA THR A 43 -10.66 -10.37 -5.27
C THR A 43 -9.39 -11.14 -5.60
N HIS A 44 -9.47 -12.15 -6.46
CA HIS A 44 -8.29 -12.85 -6.97
C HIS A 44 -7.33 -11.93 -7.74
N THR A 45 -7.85 -10.94 -8.47
CA THR A 45 -6.99 -9.96 -9.15
C THR A 45 -6.23 -9.10 -8.15
N LEU A 46 -6.89 -8.71 -7.05
CA LEU A 46 -6.25 -7.98 -5.95
C LEU A 46 -5.18 -8.83 -5.26
N ASP A 47 -5.47 -10.10 -4.99
CA ASP A 47 -4.53 -11.06 -4.40
C ASP A 47 -3.25 -11.20 -5.25
N VAL A 48 -3.40 -11.36 -6.56
CA VAL A 48 -2.27 -11.40 -7.51
C VAL A 48 -1.48 -10.09 -7.49
N LEU A 49 -2.15 -8.93 -7.50
CA LEU A 49 -1.48 -7.64 -7.45
C LEU A 49 -0.72 -7.44 -6.13
N CYS A 50 -1.34 -7.77 -4.99
CA CYS A 50 -0.69 -7.71 -3.68
C CYS A 50 0.50 -8.66 -3.59
N THR A 51 0.42 -9.85 -4.20
CA THR A 51 1.53 -10.80 -4.27
C THR A 51 2.69 -10.24 -5.10
N ILE A 52 2.41 -9.69 -6.28
CA ILE A 52 3.42 -9.11 -7.18
C ILE A 52 4.10 -7.90 -6.52
N LEU A 53 3.29 -7.04 -5.90
CA LEU A 53 3.76 -5.81 -5.29
C LEU A 53 4.28 -6.06 -3.87
N ASN A 54 4.04 -7.21 -3.25
CA ASN A 54 4.33 -7.50 -1.84
C ASN A 54 3.79 -6.39 -0.92
N CYS A 55 2.48 -6.12 -0.97
CA CYS A 55 1.82 -5.04 -0.22
C CYS A 55 0.48 -5.49 0.37
N ALA A 56 -0.08 -4.69 1.27
CA ALA A 56 -1.43 -4.89 1.78
C ALA A 56 -2.48 -4.46 0.74
N VAL A 57 -3.73 -4.91 0.93
CA VAL A 57 -4.82 -4.55 0.01
C VAL A 57 -5.17 -3.06 0.07
N GLU A 58 -5.07 -2.44 1.24
CA GLU A 58 -5.27 -0.98 1.40
C GLU A 58 -4.22 -0.13 0.68
N ASP A 59 -3.08 -0.70 0.30
CA ASP A 59 -2.04 -0.01 -0.47
C ASP A 59 -2.40 0.10 -1.95
N ILE A 60 -3.40 -0.63 -2.42
CA ILE A 60 -3.81 -0.64 -3.83
C ILE A 60 -5.28 -0.28 -4.05
N VAL A 61 -6.11 -0.41 -3.02
CA VAL A 61 -7.56 -0.12 -3.07
C VAL A 61 -7.93 0.96 -2.03
N GLU A 62 -8.85 1.84 -2.41
CA GLU A 62 -9.49 2.80 -1.50
C GLU A 62 -11.01 2.77 -1.67
N PHE A 63 -11.73 2.74 -0.56
CA PHE A 63 -13.18 2.93 -0.55
C PHE A 63 -13.50 4.41 -0.36
N ARG A 64 -14.34 4.96 -1.23
CA ARG A 64 -14.93 6.30 -1.10
C ARG A 64 -16.43 6.16 -0.92
N MET A 65 -16.98 6.74 0.14
CA MET A 65 -18.42 6.74 0.41
C MET A 65 -19.17 7.30 -0.82
N ASP A 66 -20.21 6.61 -1.26
CA ASP A 66 -21.14 7.13 -2.29
C ASP A 66 -22.47 7.44 -1.59
N SER A 67 -22.79 8.72 -1.47
CA SER A 67 -23.99 9.20 -0.77
C SER A 67 -25.29 8.72 -1.42
N THR A 68 -25.28 8.51 -2.74
CA THR A 68 -26.45 8.04 -3.47
C THR A 68 -26.72 6.57 -3.12
N LEU A 69 -25.68 5.73 -3.21
CA LEU A 69 -25.77 4.32 -2.85
C LEU A 69 -26.11 4.12 -1.37
N ALA A 70 -25.58 4.97 -0.48
CA ALA A 70 -25.89 4.92 0.94
C ALA A 70 -27.38 5.17 1.21
N SER A 71 -27.98 6.15 0.52
CA SER A 71 -29.40 6.48 0.65
C SER A 71 -30.31 5.35 0.16
N GLU A 72 -29.95 4.72 -0.97
CA GLU A 72 -30.69 3.59 -1.54
C GLU A 72 -30.69 2.35 -0.64
N LEU A 73 -29.58 2.12 0.08
CA LEU A 73 -29.44 1.01 1.03
C LEU A 73 -30.07 1.30 2.39
N GLY A 74 -30.69 2.48 2.59
CA GLY A 74 -31.26 2.88 3.88
C GLY A 74 -30.23 3.03 5.00
N VAL A 75 -28.96 3.30 4.64
CA VAL A 75 -27.89 3.55 5.60
C VAL A 75 -27.97 5.00 6.04
N ASP A 76 -28.40 5.23 7.28
CA ASP A 76 -28.39 6.57 7.87
C ASP A 76 -26.96 7.01 8.16
N VAL A 77 -26.38 7.84 7.28
CA VAL A 77 -25.02 8.40 7.44
C VAL A 77 -25.01 9.58 8.44
N SER A 78 -26.09 9.79 9.21
CA SER A 78 -26.26 10.94 10.09
C SER A 78 -25.47 10.86 11.41
N GLN A 79 -24.68 9.82 11.63
CA GLN A 79 -23.85 9.68 12.83
C GLN A 79 -22.50 9.06 12.47
N ASP A 80 -21.67 9.79 11.72
CA ASP A 80 -20.19 9.74 11.78
C ASP A 80 -19.62 10.80 10.82
N ALA A 81 -20.08 12.04 10.97
CA ALA A 81 -19.27 13.16 10.52
C ALA A 81 -18.03 13.17 11.43
N VAL A 82 -16.90 12.71 10.89
CA VAL A 82 -15.59 12.85 11.52
C VAL A 82 -15.44 14.30 11.99
N PRO A 83 -15.17 14.53 13.29
CA PRO A 83 -14.93 15.87 13.80
C PRO A 83 -13.82 16.53 12.98
N SER A 84 -14.16 17.67 12.38
CA SER A 84 -13.17 18.64 11.94
C SER A 84 -12.58 19.26 13.21
N ASP A 85 -11.57 18.64 13.80
CA ASP A 85 -10.81 19.25 14.91
C ASP A 85 -9.42 19.67 14.42
N PRO A 86 -9.21 20.97 14.09
CA PRO A 86 -7.92 21.54 13.84
C PRO A 86 -7.36 22.18 15.12
N SER A 87 -7.19 21.44 16.22
CA SER A 87 -6.27 21.84 17.30
C SER A 87 -6.06 20.73 18.33
N LEU A 88 -4.86 20.16 18.37
CA LEU A 88 -4.11 20.02 19.63
C LEU A 88 -2.62 19.80 19.30
N SER A 89 -1.90 20.92 19.30
CA SER A 89 -0.54 21.12 19.81
C SER A 89 0.46 19.94 19.79
N SER A 90 1.56 20.14 19.08
CA SER A 90 2.85 19.51 19.41
C SER A 90 3.20 19.70 20.90
N PRO A 91 3.88 18.72 21.51
CA PRO A 91 5.05 19.05 22.33
C PRO A 91 6.31 18.28 21.89
N LYS A 92 7.31 19.06 21.45
CA LYS A 92 8.72 19.05 21.87
C LYS A 92 9.33 17.73 22.40
N THR A 93 10.27 17.19 21.60
CA THR A 93 11.63 16.70 21.94
C THR A 93 11.88 15.98 23.28
N GLU A 94 12.38 14.73 23.23
CA GLU A 94 13.75 14.32 23.65
C GLU A 94 14.01 12.81 23.34
N PRO A 95 15.23 12.36 22.97
CA PRO A 95 15.47 11.05 22.37
C PRO A 95 15.76 9.97 23.42
N GLN A 96 15.11 8.81 23.28
CA GLN A 96 15.43 7.64 24.11
C GLN A 96 16.54 6.81 23.48
N LYS A 97 17.71 6.95 24.10
CA LYS A 97 18.90 6.10 24.05
C LYS A 97 18.66 4.82 24.84
N ILE A 98 18.83 3.64 24.24
CA ILE A 98 19.15 2.39 24.96
C ILE A 98 20.09 1.55 24.06
N PRO A 99 20.88 0.61 24.60
CA PRO A 99 22.26 0.82 25.03
C PRO A 99 23.30 0.14 24.12
N ARG A 100 24.54 0.61 24.30
CA ARG A 100 25.80 0.10 23.75
C ARG A 100 26.04 -1.35 24.19
N VAL A 101 26.19 -2.27 23.23
CA VAL A 101 26.93 -3.51 23.42
C VAL A 101 28.26 -3.32 22.66
N SER A 102 29.31 -2.99 23.41
CA SER A 102 30.73 -3.13 23.02
C SER A 102 31.06 -4.63 23.02
N GLU A 103 31.45 -5.19 21.87
CA GLU A 103 32.85 -5.39 21.43
C GLU A 103 33.59 -6.46 22.24
N ASP A 104 33.85 -7.59 21.57
CA ASP A 104 35.15 -8.25 21.47
C ASP A 104 35.14 -8.87 20.04
N GLN A 105 35.80 -8.33 19.00
CA GLN A 105 37.25 -8.41 18.69
C GLN A 105 37.78 -9.87 18.78
N GLU A 106 38.48 -10.47 17.81
CA GLU A 106 39.08 -10.05 16.54
C GLU A 106 39.81 -11.30 15.96
N GLU A 107 40.40 -11.17 14.75
CA GLU A 107 41.53 -11.97 14.21
C GLU A 107 41.26 -13.46 13.83
N ASP A 108 41.80 -14.08 12.78
CA ASP A 108 42.56 -13.66 11.60
C ASP A 108 42.59 -14.87 10.62
N ALA A 109 43.18 -14.68 9.45
CA ALA A 109 43.26 -15.51 8.22
C ALA A 109 44.00 -16.89 8.41
N PRO A 110 44.40 -17.71 7.37
CA PRO A 110 44.62 -17.38 5.96
C PRO A 110 44.23 -18.43 4.88
N SER A 111 44.50 -17.99 3.66
CA SER A 111 44.60 -18.66 2.36
C SER A 111 45.33 -20.01 2.25
N GLY A 112 44.97 -20.76 1.19
CA GLY A 112 45.77 -21.80 0.51
C GLY A 112 45.36 -23.22 0.89
N SER A 113 45.33 -24.25 0.04
CA SER A 113 45.76 -24.53 -1.34
C SER A 113 45.02 -25.84 -1.73
N PHE A 114 44.66 -26.15 -2.97
CA PHE A 114 45.46 -26.56 -4.13
C PHE A 114 44.50 -26.82 -5.30
#